data_AF-A0A950KTX4-F1
#
_entry.id   AF-A0A950KTX4-F1
#
_cell.length_a   1.000
_cell.length_b   1.000
_cell.length_c   1.000
_cell.angle_alpha   90.00
_cell.angle_beta   90.00
_cell.angle_gamma   90.00
#
_symmetry.space_group_name_H-M   'P 1'
#
loop_
_entity.id
_entity.type
_entity.pdbx_description
1 polymer ?
#
loop_
_entity_poly.entity_id
_entity_poly.type
_entity_poly.pdbx_seq_one_letter_code
_entity_poly.pdbx_strand_id
1 'polypeptide(L)'
;AFNNYYAEMFRGFGDRLTPAAVIPMHTPREAIAELEHAVNTLGLKATVFAGDVLRPVPKPEKNPAAMAELYYYDCFGIDSPYDYDPVWRKCLELRVAPTFHSAPIGRGTRASISRHQYNQLGGFAEGGEAVCKSLFFGGVTRRFPDLRFGFLEGGAAWATALYARLVEHWKKRNYEAMQRLDPARIDAALLGRLINEYGHERQKLYRDKVAKDAIFGDRMEELDDWRECKITRPEDIRDLFEPNFFFGCEGDDRSAAAAFDRKMNPYGASLNPMFGSDIGHFDVEDMRGILEEAHELVDHGLMSPENFRRFALENPVRLHGGMNKDFFKGTKVETEAKIILTAGEAHRATAGESLTAHS
;
A
#
# COMPACT_ATOMS: atom_id res chain seq x y z
N ALA A 1 -9.77 24.99 2.80
CA ALA A 1 -9.73 25.77 4.06
C ALA A 1 -8.63 25.29 5.00
N PHE A 2 -8.60 24.00 5.37
CA PHE A 2 -7.58 23.43 6.25
C PHE A 2 -6.15 23.61 5.72
N ASN A 3 -5.92 23.38 4.42
CA ASN A 3 -4.60 23.60 3.80
C ASN A 3 -4.17 25.08 3.82
N ASN A 4 -5.11 26.03 3.70
CA ASN A 4 -4.78 27.45 3.84
C ASN A 4 -4.31 27.77 5.28
N TYR A 5 -5.00 27.22 6.28
CA TYR A 5 -4.61 27.36 7.68
C TYR A 5 -3.22 26.78 7.94
N TYR A 6 -2.93 25.57 7.46
CA TYR A 6 -1.59 24.98 7.58
C TYR A 6 -0.50 25.82 6.91
N ALA A 7 -0.73 26.29 5.69
CA ALA A 7 0.24 27.13 4.97
C ALA A 7 0.51 28.46 5.69
N GLU A 8 -0.49 29.03 6.36
CA GLU A 8 -0.34 30.26 7.14
C GLU A 8 0.33 30.01 8.51
N MET A 9 -0.15 29.02 9.26
CA MET A 9 0.32 28.70 10.62
C MET A 9 1.81 28.34 10.64
N PHE A 10 2.27 27.57 9.64
CA PHE A 10 3.66 27.10 9.57
C PHE A 10 4.57 28.01 8.72
N ARG A 11 4.07 29.18 8.30
CA ARG A 11 4.86 30.15 7.53
C ARG A 11 6.09 30.59 8.33
N GLY A 12 7.26 30.51 7.71
CA GLY A 12 8.53 30.91 8.33
C GLY A 12 9.27 29.78 9.06
N PHE A 13 8.67 28.60 9.22
CA PHE A 13 9.29 27.42 9.84
C PHE A 13 9.80 26.39 8.82
N GLY A 14 9.87 26.76 7.54
CA GLY A 14 10.22 25.86 6.43
C GLY A 14 11.63 25.25 6.48
N ASP A 15 12.51 25.77 7.35
CA ASP A 15 13.85 25.20 7.61
C ASP A 15 13.78 23.88 8.39
N ARG A 16 12.65 23.60 9.06
CA ARG A 16 12.47 22.47 9.99
C ARG A 16 11.12 21.77 9.94
N LEU A 17 10.05 22.45 9.48
CA LEU A 17 8.70 21.92 9.41
C LEU A 17 8.12 22.10 8.00
N THR A 18 7.49 21.04 7.48
CA THR A 18 6.74 21.09 6.23
C THR A 18 5.36 20.48 6.49
N PRO A 19 4.28 21.28 6.53
CA PRO A 19 2.95 20.72 6.73
C PRO A 19 2.52 19.92 5.49
N ALA A 20 1.81 18.82 5.72
CA ALA A 20 1.22 18.01 4.66
C ALA A 20 -0.14 18.57 4.25
N ALA A 21 -0.34 18.79 2.95
CA ALA A 21 -1.64 19.16 2.42
C ALA A 21 -2.59 17.96 2.46
N VAL A 22 -3.81 18.15 2.97
CA VAL A 22 -4.87 17.14 2.97
C VAL A 22 -5.56 17.13 1.60
N ILE A 23 -5.54 15.99 0.93
CA ILE A 23 -6.09 15.81 -0.42
C ILE A 23 -7.36 14.96 -0.35
N PRO A 24 -8.53 15.51 -0.73
CA PRO A 24 -9.77 14.76 -0.80
C PRO A 24 -9.76 13.83 -2.02
N MET A 25 -10.38 12.65 -1.87
CA MET A 25 -10.32 11.59 -2.87
C MET A 25 -11.70 11.04 -3.27
N HIS A 26 -12.80 11.78 -3.11
CA HIS A 26 -14.11 11.34 -3.62
C HIS A 26 -14.18 11.37 -5.15
N THR A 27 -13.47 12.27 -5.83
CA THR A 27 -13.35 12.21 -7.29
C THR A 27 -11.94 12.58 -7.75
N PRO A 28 -11.46 12.07 -8.90
CA PRO A 28 -10.18 12.49 -9.46
C PRO A 28 -10.11 14.00 -9.69
N ARG A 29 -11.22 14.62 -10.12
CA ARG A 29 -11.29 16.06 -10.42
C ARG A 29 -11.04 16.92 -9.18
N GLU A 30 -11.66 16.60 -8.05
CA GLU A 30 -11.43 17.37 -6.81
C GLU A 30 -10.02 17.15 -6.26
N ALA A 31 -9.49 15.93 -6.35
CA ALA A 31 -8.15 15.60 -5.90
C ALA A 31 -7.10 16.42 -6.68
N ILE A 32 -7.25 16.47 -8.01
CA ILE A 32 -6.37 17.26 -8.89
C ILE A 32 -6.49 18.75 -8.58
N ALA A 33 -7.71 19.28 -8.43
CA ALA A 33 -7.92 20.70 -8.12
C ALA A 33 -7.28 21.09 -6.77
N GLU A 34 -7.41 20.25 -5.74
CA GLU A 34 -6.79 20.51 -4.44
C GLU A 34 -5.27 20.35 -4.50
N LEU A 35 -4.75 19.39 -5.25
CA LEU A 35 -3.31 19.25 -5.49
C LEU A 35 -2.71 20.51 -6.14
N GLU A 36 -3.36 21.02 -7.18
CA GLU A 36 -2.92 22.25 -7.86
C GLU A 36 -3.00 23.45 -6.93
N HIS A 37 -4.06 23.58 -6.14
CA HIS A 37 -4.18 24.64 -5.15
C HIS A 37 -3.07 24.54 -4.08
N ALA A 38 -2.90 23.37 -3.46
CA ALA A 38 -1.92 23.13 -2.42
C ALA A 38 -0.48 23.38 -2.89
N VAL A 39 -0.10 22.88 -4.07
CA VAL A 39 1.27 23.00 -4.58
C VAL A 39 1.52 24.36 -5.22
N ASN A 40 0.67 24.77 -6.18
CA ASN A 40 0.96 25.96 -7.00
C ASN A 40 0.56 27.26 -6.32
N THR A 41 -0.47 27.24 -5.46
CA THR A 41 -0.96 28.45 -4.78
C THR A 41 -0.38 28.59 -3.37
N LEU A 42 -0.35 27.49 -2.60
CA LEU A 42 0.12 27.53 -1.21
C LEU A 42 1.60 27.18 -1.04
N GLY A 43 2.25 26.60 -2.06
CA GLY A 43 3.66 26.19 -1.98
C GLY A 43 3.90 24.98 -1.08
N LEU A 44 2.86 24.20 -0.76
CA LEU A 44 2.97 22.97 0.00
C LEU A 44 3.62 21.88 -0.88
N LYS A 45 4.45 21.04 -0.27
CA LYS A 45 5.26 20.03 -0.98
C LYS A 45 5.12 18.62 -0.41
N ALA A 46 4.49 18.48 0.76
CA ALA A 46 4.09 17.21 1.34
C ALA A 46 2.56 17.08 1.25
N THR A 47 2.06 15.86 1.10
CA THR A 47 0.64 15.60 0.84
C THR A 47 0.19 14.34 1.55
N VAL A 48 -0.95 14.40 2.24
CA VAL A 48 -1.67 13.27 2.82
C VAL A 48 -3.02 13.14 2.12
N PHE A 49 -3.26 11.98 1.53
CA PHE A 49 -4.45 11.63 0.80
C PHE A 49 -5.37 10.86 1.74
N ALA A 50 -6.68 11.05 1.59
CA ALA A 50 -7.63 10.07 2.13
C ALA A 50 -7.26 8.69 1.56
N GLY A 51 -7.19 7.67 2.43
CA GLY A 51 -6.87 6.29 2.08
C GLY A 51 -8.09 5.51 1.60
N ASP A 52 -9.30 5.96 1.95
CA ASP A 52 -10.52 5.35 1.44
C ASP A 52 -11.66 6.36 1.39
N VAL A 53 -12.67 6.04 0.58
CA VAL A 53 -13.96 6.72 0.59
C VAL A 53 -15.10 5.71 0.56
N LEU A 54 -16.19 6.03 1.24
CA LEU A 54 -17.42 5.23 1.17
C LEU A 54 -18.10 5.46 -0.19
N ARG A 55 -18.39 4.35 -0.89
CA ARG A 55 -19.14 4.33 -2.15
C ARG A 55 -20.38 3.47 -2.01
N PRO A 56 -21.51 3.82 -2.64
CA PRO A 56 -22.62 2.88 -2.76
C PRO A 56 -22.20 1.67 -3.60
N VAL A 57 -22.61 0.47 -3.20
CA VAL A 57 -22.33 -0.78 -3.94
C VAL A 57 -23.06 -0.78 -5.29
N PRO A 58 -22.37 -0.95 -6.43
CA PRO A 58 -23.02 -1.05 -7.75
C PRO A 58 -23.88 -2.32 -7.87
N LYS A 59 -25.04 -2.25 -8.54
CA LYS A 59 -25.92 -3.43 -8.70
C LYS A 59 -26.53 -3.65 -10.09
N PRO A 60 -26.63 -4.93 -10.53
CA PRO A 60 -27.68 -5.37 -11.45
C PRO A 60 -29.01 -5.59 -10.71
N GLU A 61 -29.97 -4.72 -11.01
CA GLU A 61 -31.44 -4.84 -11.09
C GLU A 61 -32.31 -5.42 -9.96
N LYS A 62 -31.86 -6.29 -9.04
CA LYS A 62 -32.85 -7.09 -8.25
C LYS A 62 -33.54 -6.43 -7.05
N ASN A 63 -33.12 -5.26 -6.58
CA ASN A 63 -33.93 -4.34 -5.74
C ASN A 63 -33.04 -3.11 -5.38
N PRO A 64 -33.14 -2.00 -6.12
CA PRO A 64 -32.29 -0.82 -5.91
C PRO A 64 -32.48 -0.14 -4.55
N ALA A 65 -33.70 -0.12 -4.00
CA ALA A 65 -34.01 0.64 -2.78
C ALA A 65 -33.40 0.01 -1.50
N ALA A 66 -33.45 -1.31 -1.37
CA ALA A 66 -32.90 -2.01 -0.20
C ALA A 66 -31.36 -2.08 -0.18
N MET A 67 -30.70 -1.65 -1.26
CA MET A 67 -29.27 -1.88 -1.48
C MET A 67 -28.51 -0.61 -1.85
N ALA A 68 -29.20 0.50 -2.14
CA ALA A 68 -28.66 1.84 -2.17
C ALA A 68 -28.06 2.27 -0.81
N GLU A 69 -28.39 1.55 0.26
CA GLU A 69 -27.84 1.75 1.60
C GLU A 69 -26.58 0.92 1.89
N LEU A 70 -26.16 0.04 0.99
CA LEU A 70 -24.92 -0.72 1.17
C LEU A 70 -23.75 0.05 0.60
N TYR A 71 -22.72 0.22 1.42
CA TYR A 71 -21.50 0.91 1.06
C TYR A 71 -20.30 -0.03 1.07
N TYR A 72 -19.31 0.27 0.24
CA TYR A 72 -17.98 -0.33 0.29
C TYR A 72 -16.92 0.77 0.38
N TYR A 73 -15.73 0.39 0.84
CA TYR A 73 -14.55 1.25 0.87
C TYR A 73 -13.81 1.15 -0.46
N ASP A 74 -13.76 2.25 -1.18
CA ASP A 74 -13.00 2.43 -2.41
C ASP A 74 -11.61 3.00 -2.07
N CYS A 75 -10.56 2.34 -2.57
CA CYS A 75 -9.16 2.66 -2.30
C CYS A 75 -8.40 3.10 -3.58
N PHE A 76 -9.13 3.61 -4.58
CA PHE A 76 -8.60 4.40 -5.71
C PHE A 76 -7.68 3.66 -6.70
N GLY A 77 -7.59 2.33 -6.62
CA GLY A 77 -6.92 1.47 -7.59
C GLY A 77 -7.94 0.56 -8.27
N ILE A 78 -7.79 -0.75 -8.06
CA ILE A 78 -8.75 -1.75 -8.56
C ILE A 78 -10.17 -1.47 -8.06
N ASP A 79 -11.17 -1.70 -8.92
CA ASP A 79 -12.61 -1.59 -8.66
C ASP A 79 -13.14 -0.20 -8.24
N SER A 80 -12.31 0.84 -8.35
CA SER A 80 -12.78 2.22 -8.19
C SER A 80 -13.74 2.60 -9.33
N PRO A 81 -14.86 3.29 -9.06
CA PRO A 81 -15.81 3.70 -10.10
C PRO A 81 -15.26 4.84 -10.98
N TYR A 82 -14.13 5.45 -10.59
CA TYR A 82 -13.45 6.47 -11.35
C TYR A 82 -12.03 6.04 -11.68
N ASP A 83 -11.50 6.55 -12.78
CA ASP A 83 -10.08 6.42 -13.11
C ASP A 83 -9.24 7.46 -12.33
N TYR A 84 -8.37 6.98 -11.45
CA TYR A 84 -7.45 7.81 -10.66
C TYR A 84 -6.06 7.96 -11.30
N ASP A 85 -5.77 7.32 -12.43
CA ASP A 85 -4.53 7.52 -13.17
C ASP A 85 -4.22 9.01 -13.47
N PRO A 86 -5.20 9.88 -13.75
CA PRO A 86 -4.97 11.33 -13.85
C PRO A 86 -4.44 11.97 -12.56
N VAL A 87 -4.86 11.49 -11.38
CA VAL A 87 -4.35 11.95 -10.07
C VAL A 87 -2.89 11.54 -9.91
N TRP A 88 -2.58 10.28 -10.21
CA TRP A 88 -1.22 9.73 -10.16
C TRP A 88 -0.26 10.49 -11.10
N ARG A 89 -0.72 10.80 -12.31
CA ARG A 89 0.01 11.65 -13.25
C ARG A 89 0.22 13.07 -12.71
N LYS A 90 -0.79 13.65 -12.07
CA LYS A 90 -0.68 14.98 -11.45
C LYS A 90 0.32 14.98 -10.29
N CYS A 91 0.41 13.92 -9.50
CA CYS A 91 1.45 13.77 -8.47
C CYS A 91 2.86 13.78 -9.06
N LEU A 92 3.08 13.12 -10.20
CA LEU A 92 4.37 13.18 -10.93
C LEU A 92 4.67 14.60 -11.44
N GLU A 93 3.68 15.24 -12.06
CA GLU A 93 3.80 16.61 -12.60
C GLU A 93 4.16 17.62 -11.49
N LEU A 94 3.46 17.56 -10.36
CA LEU A 94 3.66 18.43 -9.20
C LEU A 94 4.79 17.96 -8.28
N ARG A 95 5.39 16.80 -8.57
CA ARG A 95 6.53 16.24 -7.84
C ARG A 95 6.24 15.99 -6.36
N VAL A 96 5.04 15.48 -6.05
CA VAL A 96 4.63 15.16 -4.67
C VAL A 96 4.45 13.66 -4.48
N ALA A 97 4.78 13.17 -3.29
CA ALA A 97 4.58 11.78 -2.91
C ALA A 97 3.17 11.59 -2.32
N PRO A 98 2.31 10.74 -2.91
CA PRO A 98 1.03 10.39 -2.30
C PRO A 98 1.27 9.59 -1.01
N THR A 99 1.00 10.20 0.15
CA THR A 99 1.01 9.49 1.43
C THR A 99 -0.41 9.28 1.93
N PHE A 100 -0.67 8.18 2.63
CA PHE A 100 -2.00 7.82 3.11
C PHE A 100 -1.98 7.67 4.62
N HIS A 101 -3.01 8.23 5.24
CA HIS A 101 -3.28 8.10 6.66
C HIS A 101 -4.79 7.95 6.82
N SER A 102 -5.24 6.71 7.00
CA SER A 102 -6.65 6.39 7.16
C SER A 102 -6.79 5.14 7.99
N ALA A 103 -7.69 5.20 8.96
CA ALA A 103 -7.87 4.17 9.96
C ALA A 103 -9.35 3.81 9.99
N PRO A 104 -9.77 2.66 9.43
CA PRO A 104 -11.12 2.13 9.60
C PRO A 104 -11.39 1.66 11.05
N ILE A 105 -11.00 2.44 12.05
CA ILE A 105 -11.12 2.15 13.48
C ILE A 105 -12.59 1.88 13.82
N GLY A 106 -12.85 0.67 14.32
CA GLY A 106 -14.17 0.23 14.75
C GLY A 106 -15.13 -0.03 13.59
N ARG A 107 -14.60 -0.21 12.38
CA ARG A 107 -15.37 -0.56 11.18
C ARG A 107 -15.07 -2.00 10.76
N GLY A 108 -15.94 -2.58 9.95
CA GLY A 108 -15.81 -3.96 9.48
C GLY A 108 -16.58 -4.99 10.33
N THR A 109 -16.44 -6.27 9.97
CA THR A 109 -17.23 -7.37 10.53
C THR A 109 -16.71 -7.92 11.87
N ARG A 110 -15.53 -7.47 12.29
CA ARG A 110 -14.86 -7.88 13.52
C ARG A 110 -14.47 -6.66 14.34
N ALA A 111 -15.49 -5.94 14.84
CA ALA A 111 -15.31 -4.79 15.72
C ALA A 111 -15.82 -5.11 17.13
N SER A 112 -15.16 -4.57 18.15
CA SER A 112 -15.67 -4.56 19.51
C SER A 112 -16.65 -3.40 19.68
N ILE A 113 -17.85 -3.71 20.18
CA ILE A 113 -18.86 -2.68 20.49
C ILE A 113 -18.58 -1.91 21.79
N SER A 114 -17.54 -2.29 22.54
CA SER A 114 -17.28 -1.73 23.88
C SER A 114 -15.81 -1.41 24.18
N ARG A 115 -14.87 -1.79 23.31
CA ARG A 115 -13.43 -1.60 23.53
C ARG A 115 -12.80 -0.84 22.37
N HIS A 116 -12.45 0.43 22.60
CA HIS A 116 -11.73 1.24 21.61
C HIS A 116 -10.37 0.62 21.24
N GLN A 117 -9.58 0.15 22.23
CA GLN A 117 -8.25 -0.41 21.95
C GLN A 117 -8.28 -1.63 21.03
N TYR A 118 -9.31 -2.47 21.15
CA TYR A 118 -9.50 -3.59 20.22
C TYR A 118 -9.69 -3.10 18.78
N ASN A 119 -10.41 -2.00 18.61
CA ASN A 119 -10.72 -1.41 17.31
C ASN A 119 -9.58 -0.56 16.75
N GLN A 120 -8.75 0.03 17.61
CA GLN A 120 -7.61 0.88 17.23
C GLN A 120 -6.39 0.03 16.84
N LEU A 121 -6.11 -1.05 17.59
CA LEU A 121 -4.97 -1.94 17.32
C LEU A 121 -5.05 -2.52 15.91
N GLY A 122 -4.08 -2.14 15.07
CA GLY A 122 -4.01 -2.55 13.66
C GLY A 122 -4.88 -1.73 12.71
N GLY A 123 -5.65 -0.74 13.17
CA GLY A 123 -6.55 0.04 12.33
C GLY A 123 -5.84 0.76 11.17
N PHE A 124 -4.74 1.45 11.44
CA PHE A 124 -3.94 2.11 10.39
C PHE A 124 -3.27 1.10 9.45
N ALA A 125 -2.83 -0.05 9.97
CA ALA A 125 -2.29 -1.14 9.16
C ALA A 125 -3.35 -1.71 8.20
N GLU A 126 -4.60 -1.88 8.64
CA GLU A 126 -5.70 -2.34 7.80
C GLU A 126 -6.01 -1.35 6.66
N GLY A 127 -6.07 -0.06 6.98
CA GLY A 127 -6.25 1.00 5.98
C GLY A 127 -5.11 1.03 4.96
N GLY A 128 -3.86 1.03 5.42
CA GLY A 128 -2.67 0.99 4.58
C GLY A 128 -2.62 -0.26 3.69
N GLU A 129 -2.94 -1.44 4.24
CA GLU A 129 -3.00 -2.70 3.49
C GLU A 129 -4.05 -2.66 2.38
N ALA A 130 -5.23 -2.10 2.65
CA ALA A 130 -6.31 -1.99 1.67
C ALA A 130 -5.89 -1.13 0.48
N VAL A 131 -5.31 0.05 0.72
CA VAL A 131 -4.81 0.94 -0.34
C VAL A 131 -3.66 0.30 -1.11
N CYS A 132 -2.67 -0.25 -0.41
CA CYS A 132 -1.53 -0.90 -1.04
C CYS A 132 -1.95 -2.02 -2.00
N LYS A 133 -2.88 -2.89 -1.57
CA LYS A 133 -3.45 -3.93 -2.44
C LYS A 133 -4.21 -3.33 -3.62
N SER A 134 -5.06 -2.33 -3.38
CA SER A 134 -5.84 -1.72 -4.45
C SER A 134 -4.95 -1.12 -5.54
N LEU A 135 -3.90 -0.40 -5.15
CA LEU A 135 -2.91 0.16 -6.08
C LEU A 135 -2.12 -0.93 -6.81
N PHE A 136 -1.66 -1.97 -6.09
CA PHE A 136 -0.86 -3.04 -6.68
C PHE A 136 -1.67 -3.87 -7.69
N PHE A 137 -2.81 -4.42 -7.27
CA PHE A 137 -3.72 -5.20 -8.13
C PHE A 137 -4.35 -4.35 -9.23
N GLY A 138 -4.52 -3.05 -9.00
CA GLY A 138 -4.92 -2.09 -10.02
C GLY A 138 -3.83 -1.78 -11.05
N GLY A 139 -2.63 -2.37 -10.94
CA GLY A 139 -1.50 -2.15 -11.86
C GLY A 139 -0.86 -0.76 -11.78
N VAL A 140 -1.13 0.00 -10.72
CA VAL A 140 -0.70 1.41 -10.61
C VAL A 140 0.84 1.50 -10.57
N THR A 141 1.52 0.65 -9.79
CA THR A 141 2.99 0.68 -9.74
C THR A 141 3.64 0.22 -11.05
N ARG A 142 2.93 -0.57 -11.87
CA ARG A 142 3.38 -0.92 -13.23
C ARG A 142 3.24 0.27 -14.19
N ARG A 143 2.14 1.03 -14.12
CA ARG A 143 1.91 2.20 -14.98
C ARG A 143 2.69 3.45 -14.54
N PHE A 144 2.95 3.57 -13.24
CA PHE A 144 3.64 4.71 -12.62
C PHE A 144 4.82 4.24 -11.75
N PRO A 145 5.86 3.62 -12.35
CA PRO A 145 6.98 3.05 -11.61
C PRO A 145 7.80 4.09 -10.83
N ASP A 146 7.71 5.37 -11.21
CA ASP A 146 8.42 6.47 -10.55
C ASP A 146 7.66 7.08 -9.35
N LEU A 147 6.39 6.72 -9.13
CA LEU A 147 5.64 7.16 -7.96
C LEU A 147 6.13 6.47 -6.69
N ARG A 148 6.12 7.21 -5.59
CA ARG A 148 6.46 6.71 -4.26
C ARG A 148 5.28 6.96 -3.33
N PHE A 149 4.65 5.88 -2.88
CA PHE A 149 3.50 5.92 -2.01
C PHE A 149 3.94 5.67 -0.56
N GLY A 150 3.49 6.52 0.36
CA GLY A 150 3.72 6.35 1.80
C GLY A 150 2.46 5.90 2.53
N PHE A 151 2.59 5.00 3.51
CA PHE A 151 1.51 4.59 4.39
C PHE A 151 1.91 4.91 5.83
N LEU A 152 1.18 5.81 6.49
CA LEU A 152 1.59 6.39 7.78
C LEU A 152 0.94 5.65 8.98
N GLU A 153 1.64 5.56 10.12
CA GLU A 153 1.15 5.01 11.41
C GLU A 153 0.68 3.55 11.43
N GLY A 154 1.00 2.75 10.39
CA GLY A 154 0.60 1.34 10.33
C GLY A 154 1.70 0.35 10.74
N GLY A 155 2.92 0.83 10.95
CA GLY A 155 4.11 -0.02 11.03
C GLY A 155 4.40 -0.74 9.71
N ALA A 156 5.32 -1.71 9.74
CA ALA A 156 5.76 -2.46 8.57
C ALA A 156 5.45 -3.97 8.62
N ALA A 157 4.91 -4.48 9.73
CA ALA A 157 4.57 -5.90 9.88
C ALA A 157 3.52 -6.37 8.84
N TRP A 158 2.48 -5.57 8.59
CA TRP A 158 1.47 -5.90 7.59
C TRP A 158 2.06 -5.89 6.18
N ALA A 159 3.03 -4.99 5.90
CA ALA A 159 3.67 -4.86 4.61
C ALA A 159 4.58 -6.04 4.28
N THR A 160 5.36 -6.53 5.25
CA THR A 160 6.18 -7.74 5.09
C THR A 160 5.29 -8.96 4.84
N ALA A 161 4.22 -9.11 5.61
CA ALA A 161 3.25 -10.18 5.43
C ALA A 161 2.54 -10.09 4.07
N LEU A 162 2.11 -8.90 3.65
CA LEU A 162 1.48 -8.67 2.36
C LEU A 162 2.44 -9.02 1.23
N TYR A 163 3.67 -8.49 1.23
CA TYR A 163 4.66 -8.76 0.21
C TYR A 163 4.96 -10.26 0.06
N ALA A 164 5.20 -10.95 1.18
CA ALA A 164 5.44 -12.40 1.16
C ALA A 164 4.21 -13.15 0.62
N ARG A 165 3.00 -12.74 1.00
CA ARG A 165 1.76 -13.32 0.48
C ARG A 165 1.58 -13.06 -1.00
N LEU A 166 1.85 -11.87 -1.53
CA LEU A 166 1.74 -11.58 -2.96
C LEU A 166 2.60 -12.57 -3.77
N VAL A 167 3.86 -12.74 -3.36
CA VAL A 167 4.79 -13.70 -3.97
C VAL A 167 4.25 -15.13 -3.92
N GLU A 168 3.87 -15.61 -2.74
CA GLU A 168 3.46 -17.00 -2.55
C GLU A 168 2.10 -17.30 -3.20
N HIS A 169 1.21 -16.31 -3.30
CA HIS A 169 -0.05 -16.46 -4.00
C HIS A 169 0.15 -16.48 -5.50
N TRP A 170 0.96 -15.57 -6.06
CA TRP A 170 1.22 -15.56 -7.50
C TRP A 170 1.81 -16.89 -7.99
N LYS A 171 2.78 -17.47 -7.26
CA LYS A 171 3.34 -18.80 -7.58
C LYS A 171 2.31 -19.93 -7.69
N LYS A 172 1.18 -19.80 -7.01
CA LYS A 172 0.14 -20.84 -6.88
C LYS A 172 -1.15 -20.50 -7.62
N ARG A 173 -1.36 -19.22 -7.94
CA ARG A 173 -2.64 -18.66 -8.40
C ARG A 173 -2.45 -17.58 -9.49
N ASN A 174 -1.37 -17.66 -10.26
CA ASN A 174 -1.28 -16.93 -11.53
C ASN A 174 -2.14 -17.62 -12.60
N TYR A 175 -2.31 -16.97 -13.75
CA TYR A 175 -3.09 -17.50 -14.86
C TYR A 175 -2.76 -18.96 -15.21
N GLU A 176 -1.47 -19.29 -15.40
CA GLU A 176 -1.02 -20.64 -15.75
C GLU A 176 -1.35 -21.68 -14.67
N ALA A 177 -1.16 -21.33 -13.40
CA ALA A 177 -1.48 -22.21 -12.27
C ALA A 177 -2.99 -22.43 -12.15
N MET A 178 -3.79 -21.37 -12.37
CA MET A 178 -5.24 -21.45 -12.34
C MET A 178 -5.80 -22.34 -13.46
N GLN A 179 -5.15 -22.41 -14.63
CA GLN A 179 -5.54 -23.38 -15.67
C GLN A 179 -5.47 -24.84 -15.20
N ARG A 180 -4.59 -25.17 -14.23
CA ARG A 180 -4.53 -26.52 -13.65
C ARG A 180 -5.70 -26.80 -12.70
N LEU A 181 -6.31 -25.75 -12.17
CA LEU A 181 -7.45 -25.78 -11.26
C LEU A 181 -8.76 -25.48 -11.99
N ASP A 182 -8.76 -25.47 -13.33
CA ASP A 182 -9.93 -25.20 -14.16
C ASP A 182 -11.07 -26.17 -13.82
N PRO A 183 -12.19 -25.68 -13.24
CA PRO A 183 -13.32 -26.51 -12.84
C PRO A 183 -13.94 -27.29 -14.02
N ALA A 184 -13.80 -26.78 -15.25
CA ALA A 184 -14.27 -27.46 -16.46
C ALA A 184 -13.52 -28.78 -16.74
N ARG A 185 -12.36 -29.00 -16.12
CA ARG A 185 -11.58 -30.25 -16.26
C ARG A 185 -12.04 -31.36 -15.31
N ILE A 186 -13.00 -31.09 -14.41
CA ILE A 186 -13.53 -32.12 -13.51
C ILE A 186 -14.39 -33.10 -14.29
N ASP A 187 -14.06 -34.40 -14.20
CA ASP A 187 -14.95 -35.48 -14.64
C ASP A 187 -16.11 -35.60 -13.64
N ALA A 188 -17.19 -34.88 -13.94
CA ALA A 188 -18.39 -34.83 -13.13
C ALA A 188 -19.05 -36.21 -12.95
N ALA A 189 -18.93 -37.09 -13.94
CA ALA A 189 -19.50 -38.43 -13.89
C ALA A 189 -18.70 -39.31 -12.90
N LEU A 190 -17.37 -39.27 -12.98
CA LEU A 190 -16.49 -39.95 -12.04
C LEU A 190 -16.65 -39.39 -10.62
N LEU A 191 -16.65 -38.06 -10.46
CA LEU A 191 -16.87 -37.41 -9.16
C LEU A 191 -18.21 -37.87 -8.55
N GLY A 192 -19.26 -37.89 -9.35
CA GLY A 192 -20.57 -38.37 -8.93
C GLY A 192 -20.58 -39.86 -8.55
N ARG A 193 -19.79 -40.72 -9.21
CA ARG A 193 -19.65 -42.13 -8.82
C ARG A 193 -18.92 -42.27 -7.48
N LEU A 194 -17.81 -41.54 -7.29
CA LEU A 194 -17.03 -41.58 -6.06
C LEU A 194 -17.84 -41.08 -4.84
N ILE A 195 -18.66 -40.04 -5.00
CA ILE A 195 -19.57 -39.58 -3.93
C ILE A 195 -20.58 -40.67 -3.55
N ASN A 196 -21.11 -41.42 -4.53
CA ASN A 196 -22.04 -42.51 -4.25
C ASN A 196 -21.38 -43.68 -3.52
N GLU A 197 -20.16 -44.03 -3.91
CA GLU A 197 -19.42 -45.18 -3.39
C GLU A 197 -18.82 -44.91 -2.00
N TYR A 198 -18.22 -43.73 -1.81
CA TYR A 198 -17.42 -43.43 -0.62
C TYR A 198 -17.93 -42.24 0.22
N GLY A 199 -18.85 -41.44 -0.31
CA GLY A 199 -19.35 -40.24 0.36
C GLY A 199 -20.19 -40.53 1.59
N HIS A 200 -20.25 -39.59 2.52
CA HIS A 200 -21.19 -39.66 3.65
C HIS A 200 -22.64 -39.51 3.16
N GLU A 201 -23.63 -40.12 3.83
CA GLU A 201 -25.05 -40.10 3.40
C GLU A 201 -25.59 -38.68 3.14
N ARG A 202 -25.14 -37.69 3.93
CA ARG A 202 -25.47 -36.27 3.74
C ARG A 202 -24.94 -35.70 2.42
N GLN A 203 -23.80 -36.15 1.92
CA GLN A 203 -23.20 -35.66 0.67
C GLN A 203 -23.85 -36.33 -0.56
N LYS A 204 -24.25 -37.59 -0.45
CA LYS A 204 -24.99 -38.32 -1.50
C LYS A 204 -26.28 -37.59 -1.90
N LEU A 205 -26.99 -37.03 -0.91
CA LEU A 205 -28.21 -36.23 -1.10
C LEU A 205 -28.01 -34.97 -1.97
N TYR A 206 -26.78 -34.41 -2.02
CA TYR A 206 -26.44 -33.22 -2.78
C TYR A 206 -25.46 -33.50 -3.93
N ARG A 207 -25.26 -34.77 -4.31
CA ARG A 207 -24.29 -35.20 -5.33
C ARG A 207 -24.37 -34.37 -6.60
N ASP A 208 -25.55 -34.26 -7.20
CA ASP A 208 -25.72 -33.60 -8.49
C ASP A 208 -25.49 -32.09 -8.37
N LYS A 209 -25.81 -31.50 -7.22
CA LYS A 209 -25.49 -30.10 -6.91
C LYS A 209 -23.98 -29.91 -6.73
N VAL A 210 -23.30 -30.77 -5.99
CA VAL A 210 -21.84 -30.70 -5.80
C VAL A 210 -21.11 -30.90 -7.12
N ALA A 211 -21.52 -31.87 -7.94
CA ALA A 211 -20.93 -32.10 -9.24
C ALA A 211 -21.17 -30.93 -10.21
N LYS A 212 -22.33 -30.27 -10.13
CA LYS A 212 -22.67 -29.11 -10.96
C LYS A 212 -21.97 -27.82 -10.48
N ASP A 213 -21.96 -27.57 -9.17
CA ASP A 213 -21.35 -26.40 -8.56
C ASP A 213 -19.82 -26.48 -8.61
N ALA A 214 -19.26 -27.69 -8.65
CA ALA A 214 -17.83 -27.92 -8.92
C ALA A 214 -17.40 -27.54 -10.33
N ILE A 215 -18.32 -27.25 -11.27
CA ILE A 215 -18.02 -26.87 -12.66
C ILE A 215 -18.24 -25.36 -12.88
N PHE A 216 -18.81 -24.65 -11.91
CA PHE A 216 -18.93 -23.19 -11.96
C PHE A 216 -17.56 -22.56 -11.68
N GLY A 217 -16.78 -22.33 -12.73
CA GLY A 217 -15.66 -21.40 -12.74
C GLY A 217 -16.05 -20.16 -13.55
N ASP A 218 -15.69 -18.98 -13.07
CA ASP A 218 -15.70 -17.75 -13.86
C ASP A 218 -14.83 -17.94 -15.12
N ARG A 219 -14.94 -17.06 -16.13
CA ARG A 219 -14.12 -17.18 -17.34
C ARG A 219 -12.65 -17.12 -16.94
N MET A 220 -11.78 -17.94 -17.53
CA MET A 220 -10.35 -17.97 -17.15
C MET A 220 -9.63 -16.60 -17.26
N GLU A 221 -10.10 -15.75 -18.18
CA GLU A 221 -9.64 -14.35 -18.34
C GLU A 221 -10.11 -13.43 -17.19
N GLU A 222 -11.24 -13.77 -16.56
CA GLU A 222 -11.74 -13.14 -15.32
C GLU A 222 -11.06 -13.70 -14.07
N LEU A 223 -10.43 -14.89 -14.16
CA LEU A 223 -9.73 -15.55 -13.06
C LEU A 223 -8.25 -15.13 -12.91
N ASP A 224 -7.67 -14.42 -13.89
CA ASP A 224 -6.34 -13.83 -13.71
C ASP A 224 -6.43 -12.51 -12.94
N ASP A 225 -6.47 -12.60 -11.61
CA ASP A 225 -6.44 -11.45 -10.72
C ASP A 225 -5.19 -10.56 -10.90
N TRP A 226 -4.14 -11.06 -11.56
CA TRP A 226 -2.84 -10.38 -11.68
C TRP A 226 -2.62 -9.65 -13.01
N ARG A 227 -3.59 -9.72 -13.92
CA ARG A 227 -3.51 -9.22 -15.31
C ARG A 227 -2.99 -7.78 -15.42
N GLU A 228 -3.43 -6.88 -14.54
CA GLU A 228 -3.02 -5.47 -14.55
C GLU A 228 -1.58 -5.27 -14.07
N CYS A 229 -1.08 -6.16 -13.20
CA CYS A 229 0.30 -6.17 -12.75
C CYS A 229 1.26 -6.63 -13.86
N LYS A 230 0.78 -7.42 -14.82
CA LYS A 230 1.57 -7.98 -15.93
C LYS A 230 2.82 -8.73 -15.46
N ILE A 231 2.70 -9.52 -14.39
CA ILE A 231 3.82 -10.26 -13.78
C ILE A 231 4.17 -11.45 -14.68
N THR A 232 5.44 -11.56 -15.06
CA THR A 232 5.94 -12.66 -15.91
C THR A 232 6.81 -13.65 -15.13
N ARG A 233 7.45 -13.15 -14.06
CA ARG A 233 8.24 -13.94 -13.11
C ARG A 233 8.02 -13.41 -11.69
N PRO A 234 8.24 -14.23 -10.66
CA PRO A 234 8.02 -13.81 -9.27
C PRO A 234 8.79 -12.56 -8.84
N GLU A 235 10.00 -12.34 -9.37
CA GLU A 235 10.84 -11.18 -9.08
C GLU A 235 10.17 -9.86 -9.50
N ASP A 236 9.28 -9.87 -10.49
CA ASP A 236 8.56 -8.66 -10.90
C ASP A 236 7.71 -8.11 -9.74
N ILE A 237 7.26 -8.94 -8.80
CA ILE A 237 6.53 -8.47 -7.61
C ILE A 237 7.45 -7.62 -6.73
N ARG A 238 8.71 -8.04 -6.51
CA ARG A 238 9.70 -7.21 -5.81
C ARG A 238 9.90 -5.91 -6.55
N ASP A 239 10.12 -5.99 -7.87
CA ASP A 239 10.46 -4.84 -8.70
C ASP A 239 9.30 -3.83 -8.81
N LEU A 240 8.06 -4.26 -8.59
CA LEU A 240 6.85 -3.42 -8.56
C LEU A 240 6.43 -2.96 -7.14
N PHE A 241 7.03 -3.52 -6.09
CA PHE A 241 6.62 -3.29 -4.69
C PHE A 241 7.69 -2.51 -3.92
N GLU A 242 8.94 -3.01 -3.93
CA GLU A 242 10.06 -2.44 -3.18
C GLU A 242 10.39 -1.00 -3.56
N PRO A 243 10.44 -0.57 -4.84
CA PRO A 243 10.78 0.82 -5.14
C PRO A 243 9.66 1.83 -4.88
N ASN A 244 8.41 1.37 -4.81
CA ASN A 244 7.23 2.23 -4.80
C ASN A 244 6.62 2.44 -3.40
N PHE A 245 6.73 1.49 -2.48
CA PHE A 245 6.00 1.54 -1.20
C PHE A 245 6.90 1.83 0.02
N PHE A 246 6.45 2.77 0.85
CA PHE A 246 7.12 3.25 2.06
C PHE A 246 6.17 3.17 3.27
N PHE A 247 6.67 2.72 4.42
CA PHE A 247 5.85 2.33 5.57
C PHE A 247 6.27 3.10 6.82
N GLY A 248 5.41 3.99 7.32
CA GLY A 248 5.62 4.77 8.52
C GLY A 248 5.52 3.90 9.76
N CYS A 249 6.58 3.91 10.57
CA CYS A 249 6.68 3.21 11.84
C CYS A 249 7.02 4.20 12.95
N GLU A 250 6.35 4.03 14.09
CA GLU A 250 6.70 4.69 15.34
C GLU A 250 8.07 4.22 15.86
N GLY A 251 8.64 4.96 16.80
CA GLY A 251 10.04 4.76 17.24
C GLY A 251 10.30 3.36 17.77
N ASP A 252 9.41 2.84 18.61
CA ASP A 252 9.54 1.53 19.27
C ASP A 252 9.02 0.36 18.41
N ASP A 253 8.52 0.63 17.20
CA ASP A 253 7.96 -0.39 16.32
C ASP A 253 9.05 -1.32 15.76
N ARG A 254 9.20 -2.46 16.44
CA ARG A 254 10.11 -3.55 16.06
C ARG A 254 9.86 -4.09 14.64
N SER A 255 8.68 -3.89 14.07
CA SER A 255 8.40 -4.32 12.71
C SER A 255 9.22 -3.57 11.66
N ALA A 256 9.71 -2.36 11.97
CA ALA A 256 10.66 -1.63 11.13
C ALA A 256 11.95 -2.44 10.92
N ALA A 257 12.47 -3.11 11.96
CA ALA A 257 13.64 -3.97 11.85
C ALA A 257 13.37 -5.19 10.96
N ALA A 258 12.22 -5.85 11.15
CA ALA A 258 11.83 -7.01 10.36
C ALA A 258 11.67 -6.68 8.86
N ALA A 259 11.24 -5.47 8.53
CA ALA A 259 11.07 -5.03 7.15
C ALA A 259 12.38 -5.00 6.33
N PHE A 260 13.53 -4.87 6.99
CA PHE A 260 14.83 -4.93 6.33
C PHE A 260 15.38 -6.34 6.13
N ASP A 261 14.78 -7.38 6.72
CA ASP A 261 15.31 -8.74 6.69
C ASP A 261 15.17 -9.39 5.29
N ARG A 262 16.26 -9.29 4.52
CA ARG A 262 16.37 -9.87 3.17
C ARG A 262 16.30 -11.40 3.14
N LYS A 263 16.54 -12.08 4.26
CA LYS A 263 16.43 -13.54 4.33
C LYS A 263 14.97 -13.96 4.49
N MET A 264 14.20 -13.21 5.27
CA MET A 264 12.78 -13.48 5.49
C MET A 264 11.91 -13.00 4.33
N ASN A 265 12.26 -11.87 3.71
CA ASN A 265 11.54 -11.34 2.57
C ASN A 265 11.90 -12.10 1.28
N PRO A 266 10.92 -12.66 0.54
CA PRO A 266 11.19 -13.34 -0.72
C PRO A 266 12.00 -12.50 -1.70
N TYR A 267 12.87 -13.15 -2.48
CA TYR A 267 13.74 -12.52 -3.50
C TYR A 267 14.70 -11.45 -2.96
N GLY A 268 15.05 -11.54 -1.67
CA GLY A 268 16.05 -10.67 -1.07
C GLY A 268 15.58 -9.23 -0.88
N ALA A 269 14.26 -9.01 -0.87
CA ALA A 269 13.68 -7.67 -0.82
C ALA A 269 14.00 -6.99 0.50
N SER A 270 14.29 -5.69 0.44
CA SER A 270 14.51 -4.85 1.62
C SER A 270 13.49 -3.73 1.57
N LEU A 271 12.38 -3.89 2.29
CA LEU A 271 11.28 -2.92 2.26
C LEU A 271 11.73 -1.55 2.82
N ASN A 272 10.89 -0.53 2.68
CA ASN A 272 11.22 0.84 3.07
C ASN A 272 10.43 1.29 4.32
N PRO A 273 10.73 0.78 5.53
CA PRO A 273 10.19 1.36 6.74
C PRO A 273 10.80 2.76 6.93
N MET A 274 10.02 3.70 7.45
CA MET A 274 10.46 5.08 7.68
C MET A 274 9.97 5.55 9.04
N PHE A 275 10.83 6.27 9.74
CA PHE A 275 10.48 6.80 11.05
C PHE A 275 9.37 7.85 10.93
N GLY A 276 8.32 7.67 11.73
CA GLY A 276 7.25 8.65 11.95
C GLY A 276 6.96 8.69 13.44
N SER A 277 7.15 9.84 14.09
CA SER A 277 7.11 9.92 15.54
C SER A 277 5.71 10.05 16.14
N ASP A 278 4.67 10.24 15.31
CA ASP A 278 3.30 10.61 15.72
C ASP A 278 3.22 11.64 16.88
N ILE A 279 4.05 12.68 16.77
CA ILE A 279 4.19 13.69 17.84
C ILE A 279 2.88 14.47 18.02
N GLY A 280 2.38 14.48 19.26
CA GLY A 280 1.09 15.08 19.61
C GLY A 280 -0.03 14.05 19.83
N HIS A 281 0.24 12.77 19.60
CA HIS A 281 -0.60 11.66 20.05
C HIS A 281 -0.41 11.38 21.56
N PHE A 282 -1.31 10.59 22.15
CA PHE A 282 -1.32 10.31 23.60
C PHE A 282 -0.09 9.51 24.06
N ASP A 283 0.54 8.77 23.14
CA ASP A 283 1.63 7.84 23.45
C ASP A 283 3.02 8.51 23.34
N VAL A 284 3.09 9.78 22.92
CA VAL A 284 4.33 10.55 22.73
C VAL A 284 4.30 11.76 23.66
N GLU A 285 4.62 11.52 24.94
CA GLU A 285 4.54 12.55 25.98
C GLU A 285 5.67 13.58 25.91
N ASP A 286 6.85 13.19 25.38
CA ASP A 286 8.02 14.08 25.27
C ASP A 286 8.67 14.01 23.88
N MET A 287 8.52 15.11 23.13
CA MET A 287 9.10 15.26 21.79
C MET A 287 10.63 15.12 21.74
N ARG A 288 11.33 15.24 22.86
CA ARG A 288 12.79 15.13 22.93
C ARG A 288 13.26 13.68 22.90
N GLY A 289 12.42 12.74 23.34
CA GLY A 289 12.74 11.31 23.44
C GLY A 289 12.54 10.53 22.13
N ILE A 290 11.80 11.06 21.17
CA ILE A 290 11.33 10.31 19.99
C ILE A 290 12.44 9.64 19.15
N LEU A 291 13.62 10.26 19.07
CA LEU A 291 14.76 9.69 18.36
C LEU A 291 15.58 8.74 19.23
N GLU A 292 15.59 8.96 20.54
CA GLU A 292 16.25 8.06 21.51
C GLU A 292 15.48 6.73 21.56
N GLU A 293 14.16 6.78 21.66
CA GLU A 293 13.27 5.61 21.60
C GLU A 293 13.44 4.83 20.29
N ALA A 294 13.50 5.53 19.15
CA ALA A 294 13.77 4.87 17.88
C ALA A 294 15.15 4.18 17.83
N HIS A 295 16.16 4.78 18.46
CA HIS A 295 17.51 4.24 18.50
C HIS A 295 17.61 2.98 19.38
N GLU A 296 16.68 2.76 20.31
CA GLU A 296 16.65 1.54 21.12
C GLU A 296 16.58 0.25 20.28
N LEU A 297 16.03 0.31 19.06
CA LEU A 297 16.07 -0.82 18.13
C LEU A 297 17.51 -1.23 17.78
N VAL A 298 18.44 -0.27 17.75
CA VAL A 298 19.88 -0.51 17.57
C VAL A 298 20.51 -1.00 18.87
N ASP A 299 20.21 -0.34 19.99
CA ASP A 299 20.80 -0.68 21.30
C ASP A 299 20.42 -2.10 21.74
N HIS A 300 19.20 -2.54 21.41
CA HIS A 300 18.71 -3.89 21.64
C HIS A 300 19.18 -4.92 20.58
N GLY A 301 19.97 -4.51 19.59
CA GLY A 301 20.50 -5.39 18.55
C GLY A 301 19.45 -5.91 17.56
N LEU A 302 18.29 -5.25 17.46
CA LEU A 302 17.23 -5.59 16.51
C LEU A 302 17.50 -4.99 15.13
N MET A 303 18.16 -3.83 15.09
CA MET A 303 18.47 -3.08 13.87
C MET A 303 19.97 -2.74 13.82
N SER A 304 20.59 -2.85 12.65
CA SER A 304 21.96 -2.36 12.48
C SER A 304 21.98 -0.82 12.38
N PRO A 305 23.11 -0.16 12.71
CA PRO A 305 23.25 1.29 12.51
C PRO A 305 22.98 1.74 11.06
N GLU A 306 23.37 0.90 10.09
CA GLU A 306 23.09 1.11 8.66
C GLU A 306 21.58 1.12 8.38
N ASN A 307 20.84 0.13 8.90
CA ASN A 307 19.39 0.07 8.73
C ASN A 307 18.69 1.18 9.50
N PHE A 308 19.20 1.58 10.65
CA PHE A 308 18.66 2.72 11.40
C PHE A 308 18.82 4.03 10.63
N ARG A 309 19.99 4.24 10.00
CA ARG A 309 20.19 5.37 9.10
C ARG A 309 19.19 5.35 7.93
N ARG A 310 18.96 4.18 7.33
CA ARG A 310 17.95 4.02 6.27
C ARG A 310 16.54 4.35 6.77
N PHE A 311 16.20 3.91 7.98
CA PHE A 311 14.91 4.12 8.63
C PHE A 311 14.64 5.58 9.00
N ALA A 312 15.57 6.21 9.72
CA ALA A 312 15.40 7.54 10.29
C ALA A 312 15.66 8.68 9.29
N LEU A 313 16.40 8.41 8.19
CA LEU A 313 16.82 9.46 7.26
C LEU A 313 16.60 9.08 5.80
N GLU A 314 17.19 7.99 5.32
CA GLU A 314 17.28 7.77 3.87
C GLU A 314 15.93 7.42 3.23
N ASN A 315 15.07 6.64 3.90
CA ASN A 315 13.75 6.30 3.38
C ASN A 315 12.80 7.51 3.33
N PRO A 316 12.69 8.36 4.37
CA PRO A 316 12.00 9.65 4.26
C PRO A 316 12.53 10.53 3.11
N VAL A 317 13.87 10.61 2.96
CA VAL A 317 14.51 11.36 1.88
C VAL A 317 14.16 10.76 0.51
N ARG A 318 14.19 9.42 0.38
CA ARG A 318 13.86 8.72 -0.87
C ARG A 318 12.39 8.90 -1.24
N LEU A 319 11.47 8.88 -0.27
CA LEU A 319 10.04 9.09 -0.50
C LEU A 319 9.78 10.47 -1.11
N HIS A 320 10.16 11.54 -0.41
CA HIS A 320 9.85 12.90 -0.83
C HIS A 320 10.85 13.46 -1.86
N GLY A 321 12.15 13.34 -1.56
CA GLY A 321 13.23 13.81 -2.40
C GLY A 321 13.34 13.09 -3.73
N GLY A 322 12.90 11.84 -3.76
CA GLY A 322 12.80 11.07 -5.00
C GLY A 322 11.73 11.59 -5.95
N MET A 323 10.69 12.26 -5.43
CA MET A 323 9.68 12.94 -6.24
C MET A 323 10.13 14.36 -6.60
N ASN A 324 10.65 15.09 -5.60
CA ASN A 324 11.14 16.46 -5.74
C ASN A 324 12.56 16.60 -5.18
N LYS A 325 13.56 16.74 -6.07
CA LYS A 325 14.97 16.89 -5.67
C LYS A 325 15.23 18.12 -4.78
N ASP A 326 14.35 19.14 -4.85
CA ASP A 326 14.42 20.35 -4.04
C ASP A 326 13.60 20.26 -2.74
N PHE A 327 13.00 19.10 -2.41
CA PHE A 327 12.13 18.98 -1.24
C PHE A 327 12.81 19.41 0.06
N PHE A 328 14.07 19.07 0.25
CA PHE A 328 14.84 19.41 1.47
C PHE A 328 15.66 20.71 1.34
N LYS A 329 15.48 21.47 0.26
CA LYS A 329 16.20 22.74 0.06
C LYS A 329 15.88 23.73 1.19
N GLY A 330 16.90 24.36 1.74
CA GLY A 330 16.83 25.30 2.87
C GLY A 330 16.71 24.66 4.25
N THR A 331 16.71 23.32 4.33
CA THR A 331 16.61 22.59 5.61
C THR A 331 17.98 22.23 6.18
N LYS A 332 18.03 21.82 7.46
CA LYS A 332 19.26 21.33 8.10
C LYS A 332 19.82 20.04 7.48
N VAL A 333 18.98 19.28 6.77
CA VAL A 333 19.35 18.01 6.13
C VAL A 333 19.58 18.14 4.62
N GLU A 334 19.57 19.35 4.05
CA GLU A 334 19.69 19.57 2.60
C GLU A 334 20.92 18.88 1.98
N THR A 335 22.09 19.09 2.58
CA THR A 335 23.36 18.53 2.07
C THR A 335 23.30 17.01 2.04
N GLU A 336 22.84 16.41 3.14
CA GLU A 336 22.77 14.97 3.29
C GLU A 336 21.72 14.36 2.35
N ALA A 337 20.57 15.01 2.20
CA ALA A 337 19.54 14.61 1.27
C ALA A 337 20.05 14.59 -0.18
N LYS A 338 20.83 15.59 -0.60
CA LYS A 338 21.44 15.62 -1.94
C LYS A 338 22.41 14.45 -2.16
N ILE A 339 23.20 14.09 -1.15
CA ILE A 339 24.12 12.94 -1.21
C ILE A 339 23.32 11.65 -1.44
N ILE A 340 22.29 11.42 -0.61
CA ILE A 340 21.44 10.22 -0.68
C ILE A 340 20.76 10.11 -2.06
N LEU A 341 20.19 11.20 -2.56
CA LEU A 341 19.49 11.20 -3.85
C LEU A 341 20.45 10.95 -5.03
N THR A 342 21.65 11.54 -5.01
CA THR A 342 22.66 11.35 -6.05
C THR A 342 23.15 9.90 -6.08
N ALA A 343 23.38 9.29 -4.91
CA ALA A 343 23.78 7.89 -4.81
C ALA A 343 22.67 6.94 -5.33
N GLY A 344 21.41 7.24 -5.02
CA GLY A 344 20.26 6.47 -5.52
C GLY A 344 20.09 6.52 -7.04
N GLU A 345 20.38 7.66 -7.67
CA GLU A 345 20.35 7.83 -9.13
C GLU A 345 21.46 7.01 -9.82
N ALA A 346 22.68 7.04 -9.28
CA ALA A 346 23.78 6.23 -9.80
C ALA A 346 23.45 4.73 -9.75
N HIS A 347 22.85 4.26 -8.65
CA HIS A 347 22.44 2.86 -8.50
C HIS A 347 21.36 2.46 -9.52
N ARG A 348 20.34 3.31 -9.74
CA ARG A 348 19.30 3.05 -10.77
C ARG A 348 19.86 3.05 -12.19
N ALA A 349 20.76 3.96 -12.52
CA ALA A 349 21.40 4.00 -13.84
C ALA A 349 22.16 2.70 -14.15
N THR A 350 22.94 2.20 -13.18
CA THR A 350 23.66 0.93 -13.32
C THR A 350 22.75 -0.30 -13.40
N ALA A 351 21.60 -0.28 -12.69
CA ALA A 351 20.63 -1.37 -12.73
C ALA A 351 19.82 -1.39 -14.05
N GLY A 352 19.51 -0.23 -14.62
CA GLY A 352 18.80 -0.10 -15.90
C GLY A 352 19.62 -0.55 -17.12
N GLU A 353 20.94 -0.35 -17.09
CA GLU A 353 21.85 -0.86 -18.14
C GLU A 353 21.94 -2.40 -18.13
N SER A 354 21.87 -3.03 -16.94
CA SER A 354 21.86 -4.49 -16.81
C SER A 354 20.58 -5.14 -17.36
N LEU A 355 19.43 -4.46 -17.24
CA LEU A 355 18.15 -4.95 -17.76
C LEU A 355 18.00 -4.78 -19.28
N THR A 356 18.70 -3.82 -19.90
CA THR A 356 18.68 -3.60 -21.35
C THR A 356 19.71 -4.44 -22.11
N ALA A 357 20.75 -4.94 -21.44
CA ALA A 357 21.73 -5.87 -22.04
C ALA A 357 21.22 -7.31 -22.23
N HIS A 358 19.99 -7.61 -21.76
CA HIS A 358 19.37 -8.93 -21.84
C HIS A 358 18.05 -8.98 -22.64
N SER A 359 17.71 -7.91 -23.37
CA SER A 359 16.54 -7.85 -24.26
C SER A 359 16.87 -8.25 -25.69
#